data_AF-A0A5K0YQU1-F1
#
_entry.id   AF-A0A5K0YQU1-F1
#
_cell.length_a   1.000
_cell.length_b   1.000
_cell.length_c   1.000
_cell.angle_alpha   90.00
_cell.angle_beta   90.00
_cell.angle_gamma   90.00
#
_symmetry.space_group_name_H-M   'P 1'
#
loop_
_entity.id
_entity.type
_entity.pdbx_description
1 polymer ?
#
loop_
_entity_poly.entity_id
_entity_poly.type
_entity_poly.pdbx_seq_one_letter_code
_entity_poly.pdbx_strand_id
1 'polypeptide(L)'
;EKLPNVRAYMAPSLDDRHDLIIPEVPRLGKEAAVKAITECGQPASSITHLIFCATSGVDLPGADFHASRMLGLQPSVKRYMLYQQGCFAGGTVLGLAKDLAENNKGARVLVINSELLAFIAFRGPSITHLDSL
;
A
#
# COMPACT_ATOMS: atom_id res chain seq x y z
N GLU A 1 24.69 15.83 -2.37
CA GLU A 1 23.84 14.82 -1.71
C GLU A 1 22.55 14.65 -2.49
N LYS A 2 21.97 13.45 -2.57
CA LYS A 2 20.97 13.13 -3.59
C LYS A 2 19.56 13.71 -3.37
N LEU A 3 19.15 14.15 -2.18
CA LEU A 3 17.81 14.72 -1.93
C LEU A 3 17.80 15.73 -0.75
N PRO A 4 18.31 16.95 -0.93
CA PRO A 4 18.43 17.94 0.17
C PRO A 4 17.07 18.44 0.66
N ASN A 5 16.08 18.54 -0.23
CA ASN A 5 14.76 19.10 0.08
C ASN A 5 13.91 18.17 0.97
N VAL A 6 14.13 16.85 0.88
CA VAL A 6 13.46 15.84 1.73
C VAL A 6 13.83 16.00 3.21
N ARG A 7 15.04 16.50 3.49
CA ARG A 7 15.55 16.70 4.85
C ARG A 7 15.26 18.09 5.41
N ALA A 8 14.89 19.04 4.55
CA ALA A 8 14.48 20.36 5.01
C ALA A 8 13.09 20.29 5.63
N TYR A 9 12.79 21.20 6.56
CA TYR A 9 11.56 21.15 7.35
C TYR A 9 10.28 21.29 6.48
N MET A 10 10.25 22.26 5.55
CA MET A 10 9.08 22.55 4.71
C MET A 10 9.49 22.91 3.26
N ALA A 11 10.65 22.43 2.79
CA ALA A 11 11.02 22.63 1.40
C ALA A 11 10.16 21.75 0.47
N PRO A 12 9.83 22.23 -0.75
CA PRO A 12 9.10 21.44 -1.73
C PRO A 12 9.91 20.17 -2.06
N SER A 13 9.33 19.02 -1.70
CA SER A 13 9.98 17.70 -1.83
C SER A 13 8.99 16.60 -2.21
N LEU A 14 7.79 16.95 -2.67
CA LEU A 14 6.73 15.96 -2.96
C LEU A 14 7.14 15.03 -4.12
N ASP A 15 7.65 15.59 -5.21
CA ASP A 15 8.04 14.83 -6.41
C ASP A 15 9.14 13.82 -6.07
N ASP A 16 10.21 14.28 -5.42
CA ASP A 16 11.31 13.44 -4.93
C ASP A 16 10.83 12.29 -4.03
N ARG A 17 9.82 12.55 -3.18
CA ARG A 17 9.25 11.52 -2.29
C ARG A 17 8.39 10.55 -3.06
N HIS A 18 7.58 11.03 -4.00
CA HIS A 18 6.73 10.19 -4.84
C HIS A 18 7.56 9.26 -5.72
N ASP A 19 8.64 9.76 -6.33
CA ASP A 19 9.56 8.97 -7.15
C ASP A 19 10.17 7.79 -6.37
N LEU A 20 10.37 7.94 -5.06
CA LEU A 20 10.85 6.88 -4.18
C LEU A 20 9.73 5.94 -3.71
N ILE A 21 8.57 6.48 -3.34
CA ILE A 21 7.48 5.72 -2.71
C ILE A 21 6.72 4.86 -3.73
N ILE A 22 6.39 5.42 -4.89
CA ILE A 22 5.56 4.78 -5.92
C ILE A 22 6.06 3.36 -6.29
N PRO A 23 7.37 3.13 -6.57
CA PRO A 23 7.85 1.78 -6.89
C PRO A 23 7.98 0.88 -5.65
N GLU A 24 8.27 1.45 -4.48
CA GLU A 24 8.60 0.67 -3.28
C GLU A 24 7.36 0.15 -2.53
N VAL A 25 6.26 0.90 -2.51
CA VAL A 25 4.98 0.47 -1.88
C VAL A 25 4.48 -0.87 -2.42
N PRO A 26 4.31 -1.07 -3.75
CA PRO A 26 3.87 -2.35 -4.29
C PRO A 26 4.94 -3.44 -4.14
N ARG A 27 6.23 -3.09 -4.13
CA ARG A 27 7.33 -4.05 -3.92
C ARG A 27 7.28 -4.66 -2.53
N LEU A 28 7.15 -3.83 -1.49
CA LEU A 28 7.00 -4.29 -0.11
C LEU A 28 5.69 -5.08 0.08
N GLY A 29 4.60 -4.59 -0.52
CA GLY A 29 3.31 -5.27 -0.51
C GLY A 29 3.37 -6.66 -1.15
N LYS A 30 4.13 -6.83 -2.24
CA LYS A 30 4.36 -8.11 -2.90
C LYS A 30 5.08 -9.09 -1.97
N GLU A 31 6.16 -8.67 -1.31
CA GLU A 31 6.92 -9.54 -0.41
C GLU A 31 6.06 -10.08 0.73
N ALA A 32 5.20 -9.23 1.30
CA ALA A 32 4.23 -9.63 2.32
C ALA A 32 3.16 -10.59 1.75
N ALA A 33 2.60 -10.27 0.59
CA ALA A 33 1.59 -11.10 -0.06
C ALA A 33 2.12 -12.49 -0.45
N VAL A 34 3.37 -12.60 -0.93
CA VAL A 34 3.98 -13.90 -1.25
C VAL A 34 4.05 -14.78 -0.02
N LYS A 35 4.49 -14.24 1.14
CA LYS A 35 4.53 -15.00 2.40
C LYS A 35 3.15 -15.50 2.80
N ALA A 36 2.14 -14.62 2.74
CA ALA A 36 0.76 -14.99 3.08
C ALA A 36 0.17 -16.04 2.12
N ILE A 37 0.46 -15.95 0.81
CA ILE A 37 0.03 -16.94 -0.18
C ILE A 37 0.70 -18.29 0.07
N THR A 38 2.00 -18.30 0.37
CA THR A 38 2.74 -19.51 0.70
C THR A 38 2.19 -20.17 1.97
N GLU A 39 1.88 -19.40 3.00
CA GLU A 39 1.26 -19.90 4.24
C GLU A 39 -0.15 -20.46 4.00
N CYS A 40 -0.94 -19.82 3.13
CA CYS A 40 -2.27 -20.29 2.77
C CYS A 40 -2.25 -21.62 1.99
N GLY A 41 -1.16 -21.94 1.29
CA GLY A 41 -0.98 -23.19 0.55
C GLY A 41 -1.89 -23.37 -0.67
N GLN A 42 -2.59 -22.31 -1.08
CA GLN A 42 -3.47 -22.28 -2.25
C GLN A 42 -2.79 -21.55 -3.43
N PRO A 43 -3.14 -21.87 -4.68
CA PRO A 43 -2.56 -21.18 -5.82
C PRO A 43 -3.00 -19.71 -5.85
N ALA A 44 -2.10 -18.82 -6.27
CA ALA A 44 -2.41 -17.39 -6.44
C ALA A 44 -3.58 -17.13 -7.41
N SER A 45 -3.83 -18.07 -8.33
CA SER A 45 -4.99 -18.04 -9.23
C SER A 45 -6.35 -18.18 -8.52
N SER A 46 -6.38 -18.67 -7.28
CA SER A 46 -7.61 -18.80 -6.50
C SER A 46 -8.09 -17.47 -5.90
N ILE A 47 -7.23 -16.44 -5.90
CA ILE A 47 -7.54 -15.11 -5.38
C ILE A 47 -8.53 -14.42 -6.32
N THR A 48 -9.68 -14.02 -5.79
CA THR A 48 -10.77 -13.41 -6.56
C THR A 48 -10.87 -11.90 -6.33
N HIS A 49 -10.45 -11.42 -5.17
CA HIS A 49 -10.46 -10.00 -4.82
C HIS A 49 -9.11 -9.59 -4.22
N LEU A 50 -8.68 -8.37 -4.53
CA LEU A 50 -7.49 -7.74 -3.98
C LEU A 50 -7.90 -6.42 -3.33
N ILE A 51 -7.64 -6.27 -2.04
CA ILE A 51 -7.75 -4.99 -1.34
C ILE A 51 -6.33 -4.52 -1.04
N PHE A 52 -5.96 -3.35 -1.55
CA PHE A 52 -4.67 -2.74 -1.31
C PHE A 52 -4.87 -1.43 -0.56
N CYS A 53 -4.17 -1.27 0.56
CA CYS A 53 -4.19 -0.07 1.38
C CYS A 53 -2.78 0.48 1.54
N ALA A 54 -2.66 1.79 1.32
CA ALA A 54 -1.44 2.54 1.55
C ALA A 54 -1.78 4.00 1.91
N THR A 55 -1.13 4.56 2.91
CA THR A 55 -1.33 5.96 3.30
C THR A 55 -0.56 6.93 2.37
N SER A 56 0.41 6.44 1.59
CA SER A 56 1.27 7.25 0.72
C SER A 56 1.46 6.64 -0.68
N GLY A 57 1.94 7.44 -1.63
CA GLY A 57 2.25 6.98 -3.00
C GLY A 57 1.00 6.83 -3.87
N VAL A 58 0.19 7.88 -3.96
CA VAL A 58 -0.97 7.93 -4.85
C VAL A 58 -0.47 8.01 -6.28
N ASP A 59 -0.82 7.01 -7.09
CA ASP A 59 -0.47 6.92 -8.51
C ASP A 59 -1.63 6.34 -9.32
N LEU A 60 -1.61 6.55 -10.64
CA LEU A 60 -2.57 6.03 -11.59
C LEU A 60 -1.81 5.49 -12.82
N PRO A 61 -1.76 4.16 -13.04
CA PRO A 61 -2.44 3.08 -12.30
C PRO A 61 -2.03 2.94 -10.84
N GLY A 62 -2.96 2.56 -9.97
CA GLY A 62 -2.72 2.45 -8.53
C GLY A 62 -1.79 1.31 -8.11
N ALA A 63 -1.36 1.35 -6.85
CA ALA A 63 -0.51 0.32 -6.26
C ALA A 63 -1.16 -1.08 -6.30
N ASP A 64 -2.50 -1.14 -6.28
CA ASP A 64 -3.28 -2.36 -6.47
C ASP A 64 -3.02 -3.01 -7.84
N PHE A 65 -2.91 -2.22 -8.90
CA PHE A 65 -2.62 -2.69 -10.25
C PHE A 65 -1.18 -3.19 -10.37
N HIS A 66 -0.24 -2.42 -9.83
CA HIS A 66 1.18 -2.80 -9.84
C HIS A 66 1.40 -4.08 -9.03
N ALA A 67 0.80 -4.19 -7.84
CA ALA A 67 0.88 -5.38 -7.02
C ALA A 67 0.23 -6.61 -7.70
N SER A 68 -0.95 -6.45 -8.34
CA SER A 68 -1.60 -7.57 -9.02
C SER A 68 -0.78 -8.11 -10.19
N ARG A 69 -0.13 -7.21 -10.95
CA ARG A 69 0.81 -7.56 -12.03
C ARG A 69 2.03 -8.29 -11.49
N MET A 70 2.65 -7.79 -10.43
CA MET A 70 3.85 -8.36 -9.83
C MET A 70 3.62 -9.74 -9.18
N LEU A 71 2.42 -9.96 -8.64
CA LEU A 71 2.01 -11.23 -8.04
C LEU A 71 1.48 -12.26 -9.05
N GLY A 72 1.30 -11.85 -10.32
CA GLY A 72 0.75 -12.73 -11.36
C GLY A 72 -0.70 -13.15 -11.09
N LEU A 73 -1.50 -12.26 -10.47
CA LEU A 73 -2.92 -12.52 -10.22
C LEU A 73 -3.71 -12.57 -11.53
N GLN A 74 -4.90 -13.19 -11.49
CA GLN A 74 -5.78 -13.19 -12.67
C GLN A 74 -6.15 -11.76 -13.09
N PRO A 75 -6.20 -11.46 -14.40
CA PRO A 75 -6.64 -10.14 -14.89
C PRO A 75 -8.06 -9.76 -14.48
N SER A 76 -8.91 -10.75 -14.18
CA SER A 76 -10.30 -10.62 -13.73
C SER A 76 -10.44 -10.34 -12.23
N VAL A 77 -9.34 -10.25 -11.47
CA VAL A 77 -9.38 -9.97 -10.02
C VAL A 77 -10.05 -8.63 -9.76
N LYS A 78 -11.02 -8.62 -8.84
CA LYS A 78 -11.69 -7.37 -8.43
C LYS A 78 -10.79 -6.61 -7.46
N ARG A 79 -10.38 -5.41 -7.84
CA ARG A 79 -9.41 -4.61 -7.08
C ARG A 79 -10.09 -3.46 -6.35
N TYR A 80 -9.67 -3.24 -5.11
CA TYR A 80 -10.09 -2.13 -4.27
C TYR A 80 -8.84 -1.44 -3.73
N MET A 81 -8.59 -0.22 -4.20
CA MET A 81 -7.47 0.59 -3.74
C MET A 81 -7.96 1.62 -2.72
N LEU A 82 -7.37 1.61 -1.53
CA LEU A 82 -7.67 2.53 -0.45
C LEU A 82 -6.43 3.37 -0.14
N TYR A 83 -6.44 4.60 -0.65
CA TYR A 83 -5.38 5.57 -0.38
C TYR A 83 -5.72 6.46 0.82
N GLN A 84 -4.67 6.90 1.51
CA GLN A 84 -4.72 8.01 2.48
C GLN A 84 -5.73 7.79 3.63
N GLN A 85 -5.89 6.53 4.05
CA GLN A 85 -6.80 6.17 5.13
C GLN A 85 -6.16 6.34 6.52
N GLY A 86 -4.83 6.28 6.64
CA GLY A 86 -4.13 6.40 7.91
C GLY A 86 -4.24 5.16 8.80
N CYS A 87 -3.96 5.32 10.09
CA CYS A 87 -3.71 4.20 11.00
C CYS A 87 -4.91 3.26 11.24
N PHE A 88 -6.15 3.71 11.01
CA PHE A 88 -7.33 2.85 11.13
C PHE A 88 -7.56 1.96 9.90
N ALA A 89 -6.67 2.07 8.90
CA ALA A 89 -6.51 1.23 7.72
C ALA A 89 -6.94 -0.22 7.90
N GLY A 90 -6.26 -0.87 8.84
CA GLY A 90 -6.39 -2.30 9.11
C GLY A 90 -7.82 -2.72 9.43
N GLY A 91 -8.55 -1.93 10.24
CA GLY A 91 -9.93 -2.25 10.58
C GLY A 91 -10.85 -2.12 9.37
N THR A 92 -10.71 -1.04 8.60
CA THR A 92 -11.51 -0.78 7.40
C THR A 92 -11.32 -1.85 6.33
N VAL A 93 -10.07 -2.24 6.04
CA VAL A 93 -9.79 -3.24 5.00
C VAL A 93 -10.31 -4.62 5.37
N LEU A 94 -10.28 -4.98 6.65
CA LEU A 94 -10.82 -6.26 7.13
C LEU A 94 -12.34 -6.26 7.13
N GLY A 95 -12.99 -5.14 7.48
CA GLY A 95 -14.44 -4.98 7.35
C GLY A 95 -14.89 -5.17 5.89
N LEU A 96 -14.21 -4.49 4.96
CA LEU A 96 -14.47 -4.66 3.52
C LEU A 96 -14.20 -6.10 3.06
N ALA A 97 -13.11 -6.72 3.53
CA ALA A 97 -12.77 -8.09 3.16
C ALA A 97 -13.83 -9.10 3.64
N LYS A 98 -14.39 -8.90 4.84
CA LYS A 98 -15.48 -9.71 5.39
C LYS A 98 -16.69 -9.68 4.47
N ASP A 99 -17.17 -8.49 4.10
CA ASP A 99 -18.36 -8.36 3.25
C ASP A 99 -18.14 -9.00 1.88
N LEU A 100 -16.95 -8.81 1.28
CA LEU A 100 -16.61 -9.41 0.00
C LEU A 100 -16.52 -10.94 0.07
N ALA A 101 -15.95 -11.48 1.15
CA ALA A 101 -15.82 -12.92 1.35
C ALA A 101 -17.16 -13.59 1.63
N GLU A 102 -18.02 -12.98 2.45
CA GLU A 102 -19.32 -13.53 2.84
C GLU A 102 -20.35 -13.45 1.71
N ASN A 103 -20.33 -12.37 0.92
CA ASN A 103 -21.31 -12.16 -0.15
C ASN A 103 -20.98 -12.91 -1.45
N ASN A 104 -19.74 -13.40 -1.64
CA ASN A 104 -19.32 -14.09 -2.85
C ASN A 104 -18.91 -15.53 -2.54
N LYS A 105 -19.74 -16.50 -2.94
CA LYS A 105 -19.45 -17.93 -2.71
C LYS A 105 -18.11 -18.33 -3.32
N GLY A 106 -17.22 -18.88 -2.49
CA GLY A 106 -15.90 -19.33 -2.92
C GLY A 106 -14.88 -18.20 -3.10
N ALA A 107 -15.20 -16.96 -2.70
CA ALA A 107 -14.24 -15.87 -2.80
C ALA A 107 -13.03 -16.08 -1.89
N ARG A 108 -11.90 -15.56 -2.35
CA ARG A 108 -10.64 -15.45 -1.62
C ARG A 108 -10.16 -14.03 -1.79
N VAL A 109 -10.09 -13.32 -0.67
CA VAL A 109 -9.74 -11.91 -0.63
C VAL A 109 -8.31 -11.80 -0.13
N LEU A 110 -7.41 -11.28 -0.96
CA LEU A 110 -6.07 -10.90 -0.54
C LEU A 110 -6.10 -9.46 -0.06
N VAL A 111 -5.71 -9.24 1.20
CA VAL A 111 -5.60 -7.90 1.79
C VAL A 111 -4.12 -7.56 1.96
N ILE A 112 -3.71 -6.41 1.44
CA ILE A 112 -2.35 -5.90 1.55
C ILE A 112 -2.40 -4.51 2.17
N ASN A 113 -1.70 -4.32 3.29
CA ASN A 113 -1.45 -3.01 3.87
C ASN A 113 0.06 -2.74 3.81
N SER A 114 0.47 -1.77 2.99
CA SER A 114 1.88 -1.45 2.76
C SER A 114 2.14 0.02 3.07
N GLU A 115 2.97 0.28 4.08
CA GLU A 115 3.20 1.63 4.60
C GLU A 115 4.68 2.02 4.57
N LEU A 116 4.95 3.15 3.91
CA LEU A 116 6.27 3.78 3.82
C LEU A 116 6.21 5.22 4.34
N LEU A 117 5.59 5.38 5.51
CA LEU A 117 5.32 6.67 6.17
C LEU A 117 6.57 7.54 6.35
N ALA A 118 7.74 6.93 6.55
CA ALA A 118 8.99 7.64 6.66
C ALA A 118 9.26 8.52 5.41
N PHE A 119 8.92 8.08 4.20
CA PHE A 119 9.23 8.87 3.01
C PHE A 119 8.31 10.07 2.82
N ILE A 120 7.07 10.06 3.33
CA ILE A 120 6.16 11.22 3.22
C ILE A 120 6.22 12.15 4.43
N ALA A 121 6.41 11.60 5.63
CA ALA A 121 6.37 12.37 6.88
C ALA A 121 7.76 12.83 7.35
N PHE A 122 8.85 12.22 6.88
CA PHE A 122 10.20 12.60 7.31
C PHE A 122 10.52 14.02 6.83
N ARG A 123 10.86 14.88 7.76
CA ARG A 123 11.30 16.25 7.51
C ARG A 123 12.29 16.64 8.61
N GLY A 124 13.11 17.64 8.36
CA GLY A 124 14.05 18.14 9.37
C GLY A 124 13.30 18.67 10.60
N PRO A 125 13.89 18.60 11.81
CA PRO A 125 13.23 19.10 13.01
C PRO A 125 13.02 20.60 12.97
N SER A 126 11.95 21.07 13.64
CA SER A 126 11.66 22.49 13.80
C SER A 126 11.19 22.79 15.21
N ILE A 127 11.76 23.85 15.80
CA ILE A 127 11.41 24.27 17.15
C ILE A 127 9.96 24.78 17.27
N THR A 128 9.35 25.15 16.15
CA THR A 128 7.96 25.61 16.10
C THR A 128 6.95 24.48 15.99
N HIS A 129 7.39 23.25 15.70
CA HIS A 129 6.52 22.10 15.50
C HIS A 129 7.05 20.90 16.30
N LEU A 130 6.50 20.75 17.52
CA LEU A 130 6.93 19.77 18.50
C LEU A 130 6.84 18.32 17.99
N ASP A 131 5.90 18.04 17.08
CA ASP A 131 5.71 16.73 16.45
C ASP A 131 6.84 16.33 15.48
N SER A 132 7.84 17.21 15.28
CA SER A 132 8.98 16.99 14.39
C SER A 132 10.33 16.99 15.12
N LEU A 133 10.34 17.01 16.46
CA LEU A 133 11.54 16.89 17.30
C LEU A 133 11.96 15.43 17.49
#